data_AF-A0A200QY80-F1
#
_entry.id   AF-A0A200QY80-F1
#
_cell.length_a   1.000
_cell.length_b   1.000
_cell.length_c   1.000
_cell.angle_alpha   90.00
_cell.angle_beta   90.00
_cell.angle_gamma   90.00
#
_symmetry.space_group_name_H-M   'P 1'
#
loop_
_entity.id
_entity.type
_entity.pdbx_description
1 polymer ?
#
loop_
_entity_poly.entity_id
_entity_poly.type
_entity_poly.pdbx_seq_one_letter_code
_entity_poly.pdbx_strand_id
1 'polypeptide(L)'
;MLAALRSRALLSHSSSSSSSALQPWKLGLPGFSRSMSSSENLGFLELQEVEKILNDVKADDVKVIPVNNQCDWTDYMVIATGRSTWHVRNIAEALIYKAGSSNSLPGQGKKKP
;
A
#
# COMPACT_ATOMS: atom_id res chain seq x y z
N MET A 1 32.88 20.93 32.92
CA MET A 1 33.03 19.47 33.08
C MET A 1 32.51 19.08 34.47
N LEU A 2 31.30 18.53 34.61
CA LEU A 2 30.85 17.79 35.79
C LEU A 2 29.76 16.79 35.35
N ALA A 3 29.94 15.53 35.72
CA ALA A 3 29.18 14.39 35.24
C ALA A 3 28.13 13.88 36.26
N ALA A 4 27.10 13.23 35.73
CA ALA A 4 26.36 12.05 36.20
C ALA A 4 25.81 11.99 37.64
N LEU A 5 24.51 11.70 37.74
CA LEU A 5 24.05 10.62 38.63
C LEU A 5 22.82 9.92 38.04
N ARG A 6 22.96 8.60 37.83
CA ARG A 6 21.93 7.64 37.45
C ARG A 6 21.42 6.94 38.72
N SER A 7 20.10 6.86 38.90
CA SER A 7 19.39 5.87 39.74
C SER A 7 17.95 5.78 39.19
N ARG A 8 17.51 4.72 38.49
CA ARG A 8 17.03 3.39 38.92
C ARG A 8 16.03 3.44 40.09
N ALA A 9 14.75 3.22 39.79
CA ALA A 9 13.74 2.74 40.73
C ALA A 9 12.96 1.58 40.06
N LEU A 10 12.88 0.44 40.74
CA LEU A 10 12.06 -0.72 40.41
C LEU A 10 11.08 -0.97 41.55
N LEU A 11 9.89 -1.46 41.17
CA LEU A 11 8.90 -2.22 41.93
C LEU A 11 8.13 -1.48 43.06
N SER A 12 6.80 -1.42 42.96
CA SER A 12 5.95 -2.50 43.48
C SER A 12 4.45 -2.18 43.30
N HIS A 13 3.68 -3.25 43.20
CA HIS A 13 2.22 -3.30 43.21
C HIS A 13 1.60 -2.60 44.43
N SER A 14 0.46 -1.93 44.23
CA SER A 14 -0.72 -2.07 45.09
C SER A 14 -1.96 -1.45 44.45
N SER A 15 -3.02 -2.24 44.44
CA SER A 15 -4.38 -1.92 44.04
C SER A 15 -5.01 -0.88 44.98
N SER A 16 -5.83 0.02 44.45
CA SER A 16 -7.08 0.47 45.09
C SER A 16 -7.95 1.26 44.13
N SER A 17 -9.21 0.84 44.07
CA SER A 17 -10.32 1.49 43.38
C SER A 17 -10.57 2.90 43.90
N SER A 18 -10.96 3.81 43.00
CA SER A 18 -12.02 4.77 43.31
C SER A 18 -12.69 5.26 42.03
N SER A 19 -14.01 5.09 42.00
CA SER A 19 -14.90 5.46 40.91
C SER A 19 -15.26 6.96 40.93
N SER A 20 -15.69 7.41 39.75
CA SER A 20 -16.58 8.54 39.47
C SER A 20 -15.98 9.96 39.39
N ALA A 21 -15.80 10.41 38.15
CA ALA A 21 -16.31 11.70 37.72
C ALA A 21 -16.63 11.62 36.22
N LEU A 22 -17.91 11.37 35.92
CA LEU A 22 -18.49 11.61 34.60
C LEU A 22 -18.22 13.06 34.22
N GLN A 23 -17.70 13.32 33.02
CA GLN A 23 -18.04 14.54 32.31
C GLN A 23 -18.45 14.22 30.86
N PRO A 24 -19.46 14.92 30.35
CA PRO A 24 -20.35 14.43 29.31
C PRO A 24 -19.77 14.70 27.93
N TRP A 25 -19.93 13.73 27.06
CA TRP A 25 -19.70 13.68 25.62
C TRP A 25 -20.60 14.65 24.83
N LYS A 26 -20.72 15.89 25.30
CA LYS A 26 -21.58 16.92 24.73
C LYS A 26 -20.78 17.85 23.84
N LEU A 27 -20.41 17.35 22.67
CA LEU A 27 -20.26 18.17 21.47
C LEU A 27 -21.11 17.52 20.37
N GLY A 28 -22.32 18.06 20.21
CA GLY A 28 -23.17 17.78 19.08
C GLY A 28 -22.52 18.35 17.82
N LEU A 29 -22.03 17.45 16.97
CA LEU A 29 -21.81 17.75 15.56
C LEU A 29 -22.90 16.99 14.79
N PRO A 30 -23.75 17.70 14.01
CA PRO A 30 -24.73 17.04 13.18
C PRO A 30 -24.00 16.23 12.11
N GLY A 31 -24.48 15.00 11.94
CA GLY A 31 -23.97 14.03 10.99
C GLY A 31 -23.90 14.58 9.57
N PHE A 32 -22.68 14.86 9.13
CA PHE A 32 -22.36 14.69 7.73
C PHE A 32 -21.79 13.28 7.60
N SER A 33 -22.67 12.33 7.28
CA SER A 33 -22.30 11.03 6.73
C SER A 33 -21.44 11.30 5.50
N ARG A 34 -20.11 11.38 5.68
CA ARG A 34 -19.16 11.23 4.59
C ARG A 34 -19.28 9.78 4.16
N SER A 35 -20.22 9.51 3.26
CA SER A 35 -20.05 8.38 2.34
C SER A 35 -18.89 8.76 1.44
N MET A 36 -17.68 8.60 1.97
CA MET A 36 -16.48 8.69 1.18
C MET A 36 -16.42 7.35 0.45
N SER A 37 -17.13 7.26 -0.67
CA SER A 37 -16.79 6.30 -1.70
C SER A 37 -15.48 6.78 -2.31
N SER A 38 -14.41 6.65 -1.54
CA SER A 38 -13.09 6.59 -2.10
C SER A 38 -13.04 5.21 -2.69
N SER A 39 -13.27 5.11 -4.00
CA SER A 39 -12.87 3.94 -4.76
C SER A 39 -11.38 3.76 -4.47
N GLU A 40 -11.09 2.93 -3.48
CA GLU A 40 -9.75 2.60 -3.05
C GLU A 40 -9.13 1.84 -4.19
N ASN A 41 -8.43 2.58 -5.06
CA ASN A 41 -7.48 2.05 -6.02
C ASN A 41 -6.37 1.41 -5.19
N LEU A 42 -6.60 0.18 -4.76
CA LEU A 42 -5.72 -0.64 -3.95
C LEU A 42 -4.50 -1.07 -4.76
N GLY A 43 -3.67 -0.14 -5.25
CA GLY A 43 -2.36 -0.43 -5.84
C GLY A 43 -2.32 -1.44 -6.99
N PHE A 44 -3.46 -1.87 -7.52
CA PHE A 44 -3.55 -2.93 -8.52
C PHE A 44 -3.12 -2.38 -9.88
N LEU A 45 -2.21 -3.09 -10.53
CA LEU A 45 -1.93 -2.87 -11.94
C LEU A 45 -3.12 -3.41 -12.74
N GLU A 46 -3.78 -2.55 -13.50
CA GLU A 46 -4.79 -2.98 -14.45
C GLU A 46 -4.14 -3.78 -15.60
N LEU A 47 -4.87 -4.73 -16.16
CA LEU A 47 -4.39 -5.59 -17.24
C LEU A 47 -3.84 -4.77 -18.43
N GLN A 48 -4.55 -3.70 -18.80
CA GLN A 48 -4.16 -2.80 -19.88
C GLN A 48 -2.82 -2.09 -19.59
N GLU A 49 -2.55 -1.78 -18.32
CA GLU A 49 -1.30 -1.15 -17.92
C GLU A 49 -0.14 -2.14 -17.98
N VAL A 50 -0.36 -3.39 -17.57
CA VAL A 50 0.62 -4.48 -17.70
C VAL A 50 0.98 -4.70 -19.18
N GLU A 51 -0.01 -4.83 -20.06
CA GLU A 51 0.21 -5.00 -21.50
C GLU A 51 0.99 -3.84 -22.10
N LYS A 52 0.67 -2.60 -21.68
CA LYS A 52 1.39 -1.41 -22.13
C LYS A 52 2.86 -1.45 -21.72
N ILE A 53 3.16 -1.79 -20.47
CA ILE A 53 4.55 -1.88 -19.98
C ILE A 53 5.32 -2.96 -20.73
N LEU A 54 4.70 -4.13 -20.95
CA LEU A 54 5.32 -5.21 -21.71
C LEU A 54 5.62 -4.79 -23.15
N ASN A 55 4.74 -4.00 -23.78
CA ASN A 55 4.96 -3.44 -25.10
C ASN A 55 6.05 -2.36 -25.12
N ASP A 56 6.08 -1.48 -24.11
CA ASP A 56 7.09 -0.42 -23.96
C ASP A 56 8.50 -1.01 -23.81
N VAL A 57 8.63 -2.12 -23.07
CA VAL A 57 9.90 -2.86 -22.92
C VAL A 57 10.21 -3.75 -24.13
N LYS A 58 9.27 -3.90 -25.08
CA LYS A 58 9.38 -4.75 -26.28
C LYS A 58 9.56 -6.23 -25.93
N ALA A 59 8.74 -6.73 -25.01
CA ALA A 59 8.60 -8.15 -24.76
C ALA A 59 7.96 -8.87 -25.95
N ASP A 60 8.39 -10.08 -26.24
CA ASP A 60 7.86 -10.90 -27.34
C ASP A 60 6.78 -11.87 -26.81
N ASP A 61 5.93 -12.40 -27.69
CA ASP A 61 4.90 -13.42 -27.38
C ASP A 61 3.99 -13.11 -26.17
N VAL A 62 3.59 -11.86 -25.99
CA VAL A 62 2.70 -11.47 -24.89
C VAL A 62 1.32 -12.12 -25.09
N LYS A 63 0.92 -12.97 -24.14
CA LYS A 63 -0.37 -13.66 -24.12
C LYS A 63 -1.04 -13.51 -22.76
N VAL A 64 -2.29 -13.10 -22.78
CA VAL A 64 -3.15 -13.04 -21.60
C VAL A 64 -4.05 -14.28 -21.57
N ILE A 65 -4.04 -14.97 -20.44
CA ILE A 65 -4.87 -16.14 -20.19
C ILE A 65 -5.78 -15.82 -19.00
N PRO A 66 -7.11 -15.74 -19.19
CA PRO A 66 -8.04 -15.68 -18.07
C PRO A 66 -8.04 -17.04 -17.36
N VAL A 67 -7.80 -17.02 -16.04
CA VAL A 67 -7.66 -18.22 -15.21
C VAL A 67 -8.68 -18.28 -14.06
N ASN A 68 -9.61 -17.33 -14.02
CA ASN A 68 -10.72 -17.24 -13.06
C ASN A 68 -11.48 -18.55 -12.78
N ASN A 69 -11.63 -19.43 -13.76
CA ASN A 69 -12.34 -20.71 -13.60
C ASN A 69 -11.43 -21.88 -13.18
N GLN A 70 -10.12 -21.70 -13.31
CA GLN A 70 -9.12 -22.75 -13.11
C GLN A 70 -8.33 -22.56 -11.80
N CYS A 71 -8.44 -21.37 -11.18
CA CYS A 71 -7.51 -20.92 -10.17
C CYS A 71 -8.12 -19.82 -9.28
N ASP A 72 -8.20 -20.07 -7.96
CA ASP A 72 -8.86 -19.13 -7.02
C ASP A 72 -7.97 -17.96 -6.55
N TRP A 73 -6.66 -18.01 -6.81
CA TRP A 73 -5.70 -17.02 -6.30
C TRP A 73 -5.33 -15.93 -7.31
N THR A 74 -5.78 -16.04 -8.56
CA THR A 74 -5.49 -15.05 -9.61
C THR A 74 -6.56 -15.08 -10.69
N ASP A 75 -6.94 -13.93 -11.21
CA ASP A 75 -7.93 -13.80 -12.28
C ASP A 75 -7.32 -13.96 -13.68
N TYR A 76 -6.10 -13.44 -13.86
CA TYR A 76 -5.40 -13.37 -15.15
C TYR A 76 -3.94 -13.76 -15.00
N MET A 77 -3.46 -14.56 -15.95
CA MET A 77 -2.05 -14.88 -16.09
C MET A 77 -1.53 -14.30 -17.41
N VAL A 78 -0.47 -13.50 -17.32
CA VAL A 78 0.18 -12.91 -18.49
C VAL A 78 1.52 -13.60 -18.70
N ILE A 79 1.72 -14.16 -19.89
CA ILE A 79 2.97 -14.82 -20.30
C ILE A 79 3.65 -13.91 -21.31
N ALA A 80 4.95 -13.67 -21.14
CA ALA A 80 5.76 -12.89 -22.07
C ALA A 80 7.18 -13.50 -22.18
N THR A 81 7.78 -13.38 -23.37
CA THR A 81 9.11 -13.89 -23.68
C THR A 81 10.12 -12.75 -23.66
N GLY A 82 11.23 -12.95 -22.96
CA GLY A 82 12.40 -12.06 -23.00
C GLY A 82 13.52 -12.67 -23.85
N ARG A 83 14.04 -11.90 -24.80
CA ARG A 83 15.17 -12.28 -25.69
C ARG A 83 16.48 -12.68 -24.99
N SER A 84 16.68 -12.30 -23.73
CA SER A 84 17.85 -12.65 -22.94
C SER A 84 17.55 -12.54 -21.44
N THR A 85 18.43 -13.10 -20.60
CA THR A 85 18.31 -13.01 -19.14
C THR A 85 18.30 -11.56 -18.65
N TRP A 86 19.12 -10.69 -19.27
CA TRP A 86 19.11 -9.25 -18.98
C TRP A 86 17.78 -8.61 -19.36
N HIS A 87 17.23 -8.96 -20.53
CA HIS A 87 15.96 -8.43 -20.98
C HIS A 87 14.80 -8.83 -20.04
N VAL A 88 14.76 -10.08 -19.58
CA VAL A 88 13.78 -10.55 -18.59
C VAL A 88 13.88 -9.75 -17.29
N ARG A 89 15.09 -9.46 -16.80
CA ARG A 89 15.30 -8.63 -15.61
C ARG A 89 14.74 -7.21 -15.80
N ASN A 90 15.02 -6.59 -16.94
CA ASN A 90 14.50 -5.24 -17.24
C ASN A 90 12.97 -5.20 -17.31
N ILE A 91 12.34 -6.24 -17.88
CA ILE A 91 10.88 -6.37 -17.90
C ILE A 91 10.33 -6.44 -16.46
N ALA A 92 10.93 -7.28 -15.61
CA ALA A 92 10.49 -7.42 -14.22
C ALA A 92 10.65 -6.12 -13.44
N GLU A 93 11.77 -5.41 -13.60
CA GLU A 93 12.02 -4.13 -12.93
C GLU A 93 11.00 -3.06 -13.37
N ALA A 94 10.66 -2.99 -14.66
CA ALA A 94 9.65 -2.06 -15.15
C ALA A 94 8.27 -2.30 -14.52
N LEU A 95 7.88 -3.58 -14.36
CA LEU A 95 6.63 -3.95 -13.70
C LEU A 95 6.66 -3.64 -12.20
N ILE A 96 7.75 -3.97 -11.50
CA ILE A 96 7.91 -3.68 -10.06
C ILE A 96 7.87 -2.17 -9.82
N TYR A 97 8.57 -1.39 -10.64
CA TYR A 97 8.57 0.07 -10.52
C TYR A 97 7.15 0.63 -10.62
N LYS A 98 6.35 0.11 -11.55
CA LYS A 98 4.99 0.57 -11.73
C LYS A 98 4.07 0.12 -10.59
N ALA A 99 4.14 -1.14 -10.17
CA ALA A 99 3.40 -1.67 -9.03
C ALA A 99 3.75 -0.96 -7.71
N GLY A 100 5.01 -0.58 -7.52
CA GLY A 100 5.44 0.20 -6.37
C GLY A 100 4.97 1.65 -6.44
N SER A 101 4.88 2.22 -7.65
CA SER A 101 4.41 3.59 -7.88
C SER A 101 2.89 3.73 -7.71
N SER A 102 2.11 2.71 -8.07
CA SER A 102 0.65 2.66 -7.80
C SER A 102 0.34 2.59 -6.31
N ASN A 103 1.30 2.18 -5.47
CA ASN A 103 1.19 2.20 -4.02
C ASN A 103 1.50 3.57 -3.38
N SER A 104 1.83 4.60 -4.19
CA SER A 104 1.98 5.97 -3.70
C SER A 104 0.65 6.72 -3.75
N LEU A 105 0.12 7.03 -2.56
CA LEU A 105 -1.09 7.80 -2.33
C LEU A 105 -1.15 9.04 -3.26
N PRO A 106 -2.27 9.28 -3.98
CA PRO A 106 -2.45 10.51 -4.74
C PRO A 106 -2.66 11.67 -3.76
N GLY A 107 -1.57 12.33 -3.35
CA GLY A 107 -1.63 13.35 -2.30
C GLY A 107 -0.39 14.21 -2.10
N GLN A 108 0.53 14.29 -3.07
CA GLN A 108 1.59 15.31 -3.02
C GLN A 108 1.40 16.30 -4.16
N GLY A 109 0.67 17.37 -3.84
CA GLY A 109 0.63 18.57 -4.65
C GLY A 109 2.05 19.08 -4.87
N LYS A 110 2.45 19.15 -6.14
CA LYS A 110 3.66 19.83 -6.57
C LYS A 110 3.61 21.29 -6.08
N LYS A 111 4.32 21.62 -5.00
CA LYS A 111 4.76 23.00 -4.79
C LYS A 111 5.85 23.27 -5.84
N LYS A 112 5.47 24.03 -6.87
CA LYS A 112 6.44 24.68 -7.77
C LYS A 112 7.31 25.65 -6.95
N PRO A 113 8.58 25.83 -7.35
CA PRO A 113 9.48 26.82 -6.75
C PRO A 113 8.98 28.25 -7.01
#